data_AF-M5S2G5-F1
#
_entry.id   AF-M5S2G5-F1
#
_cell.length_a   1.000
_cell.length_b   1.000
_cell.length_c   1.000
_cell.angle_alpha   90.00
_cell.angle_beta   90.00
_cell.angle_gamma   90.00
#
_symmetry.space_group_name_H-M   'P 1'
#
loop_
_entity.id
_entity.type
_entity.pdbx_description
1 polymer ?
#
loop_
_entity_poly.entity_id
_entity_poly.type
_entity_poly.pdbx_seq_one_letter_code
_entity_poly.pdbx_strand_id
1 'polypeptide(L)'
;MFGRDGYPALIRFRHFQFNRAVAFLFIADTTDMLSRVAESVYWMSRQVERAENIARFLEVTLNLILDQPENLVDPWSPLVQVTADEEWFEEKYGKPDSRNVVQFLAFDDEYPNSMVSCLRAARENARGVRETLSSEAFEQLNQFYHFVGDASPAAAMDPTSQFFDDVRKQTLLWSGVFASTMAQDSGWHFANLGRMLERADKTSRILDVKYFNLLPNLADVGTAVDDLQWSALLLAISGFEAYRRDHHQIEIEKVVDFFLFNRSFPRSIHHCIASANWSLGEIEQASSSNMNRTAGPILDELQHRLAHTQVEEALAGGMHQFVDSVQSEINRIGEALGQDYFQISVNS
;
A
#
# COMPACT_ATOMS: atom_id res chain seq x y z
N MET A 1 18.88 68.16 26.11
CA MET A 1 18.27 67.33 27.17
C MET A 1 19.28 66.23 27.51
N PHE A 2 19.94 66.33 28.67
CA PHE A 2 20.88 65.34 29.22
C PHE A 2 20.12 64.05 29.61
N GLY A 3 20.67 62.83 29.72
CA GLY A 3 22.03 62.23 29.65
C GLY A 3 21.84 60.71 29.36
N ARG A 4 22.81 59.79 29.37
CA ARG A 4 24.17 59.68 29.91
C ARG A 4 24.93 58.64 29.04
N ASP A 5 26.18 58.98 28.68
CA ASP A 5 27.43 58.19 28.72
C ASP A 5 27.38 56.73 28.20
N GLY A 6 28.20 56.19 27.29
CA GLY A 6 29.52 56.51 26.74
C GLY A 6 30.09 55.18 26.16
N TYR A 7 30.73 55.20 24.98
CA TYR A 7 31.42 54.02 24.38
C TYR A 7 32.85 53.85 24.96
N PRO A 8 33.67 52.80 24.64
CA PRO A 8 33.50 51.33 24.57
C PRO A 8 34.66 50.56 25.30
N ALA A 9 34.58 49.21 25.48
CA ALA A 9 35.78 48.37 25.75
C ALA A 9 35.64 46.86 25.43
N LEU A 10 36.75 46.33 24.91
CA LEU A 10 37.14 45.00 24.43
C LEU A 10 37.33 43.88 25.51
N ILE A 11 37.24 42.61 25.06
CA ILE A 11 37.93 41.36 25.53
C ILE A 11 37.32 40.52 26.68
N ARG A 12 36.84 39.29 26.39
CA ARG A 12 37.50 37.99 26.72
C ARG A 12 36.71 36.75 26.24
N PHE A 13 37.40 35.91 25.46
CA PHE A 13 37.07 34.50 25.22
C PHE A 13 36.83 33.75 26.54
N ARG A 14 35.77 32.94 26.59
CA ARG A 14 35.72 31.76 27.47
C ARG A 14 35.49 30.53 26.60
N HIS A 15 36.52 29.70 26.54
CA HIS A 15 36.43 28.31 26.14
C HIS A 15 35.36 27.60 26.96
N PHE A 16 34.29 27.15 26.30
CA PHE A 16 33.50 26.04 26.81
C PHE A 16 34.11 24.77 26.24
N GLN A 17 34.86 24.06 27.09
CA GLN A 17 35.28 22.70 26.79
C GLN A 17 34.02 21.85 26.70
N PHE A 18 33.63 21.46 25.50
CA PHE A 18 32.67 20.40 25.30
C PHE A 18 33.31 19.10 25.80
N ASN A 19 32.71 18.55 26.85
CA ASN A 19 33.13 17.32 27.49
C ASN A 19 32.91 16.18 26.49
N ARG A 20 33.99 15.64 25.91
CA ARG A 20 33.98 14.58 24.87
C ARG A 20 33.34 13.24 25.30
N ALA A 21 32.93 13.12 26.56
CA ALA A 21 32.34 11.90 27.12
C ALA A 21 30.81 11.75 26.89
N VAL A 22 30.09 12.82 26.51
CA VAL A 22 28.62 12.75 26.29
C VAL A 22 28.27 12.34 24.84
N ALA A 23 29.21 12.47 23.90
CA ALA A 23 29.00 12.11 22.50
C ALA A 23 29.00 10.58 22.25
N PHE A 24 29.47 9.77 23.20
CA PHE A 24 29.59 8.31 23.01
C PHE A 24 28.38 7.51 23.51
N LEU A 25 27.48 8.10 24.29
CA LEU A 25 26.24 7.43 24.72
C LEU A 25 25.04 7.66 23.78
N PHE A 26 25.12 8.61 22.85
CA PHE A 26 24.03 8.88 21.91
C PHE A 26 24.08 8.04 20.62
N ILE A 27 25.18 7.37 20.32
CA ILE A 27 25.34 6.65 19.04
C ILE A 27 24.73 5.24 19.10
N ALA A 28 24.61 4.64 20.28
CA ALA A 28 24.06 3.29 20.44
C ALA A 28 22.51 3.24 20.46
N ASP A 29 21.84 4.38 20.70
CA ASP A 29 20.36 4.46 20.81
C ASP A 29 19.71 5.03 19.53
N THR A 30 20.48 5.74 18.69
CA THR A 30 19.99 6.30 17.42
C THR A 30 19.69 5.24 16.37
N THR A 31 20.46 4.15 16.33
CA THR A 31 20.27 3.07 15.35
C THR A 31 19.02 2.24 15.64
N ASP A 32 18.72 1.97 16.91
CA ASP A 32 17.49 1.26 17.33
C ASP A 32 16.25 2.13 17.04
N MET A 33 16.29 3.43 17.39
CA MET A 33 15.21 4.35 17.06
C MET A 33 15.02 4.53 15.54
N LEU A 34 16.10 4.57 14.74
CA LEU A 34 15.99 4.67 13.28
C LEU A 34 15.34 3.42 12.65
N SER A 35 15.66 2.23 13.15
CA SER A 35 15.09 0.95 12.71
C SER A 35 13.57 0.88 12.95
N ARG A 36 13.13 1.27 14.16
CA ARG A 36 11.70 1.28 14.53
C ARG A 36 10.91 2.38 13.85
N VAL A 37 11.52 3.55 13.65
CA VAL A 37 10.88 4.65 12.91
C VAL A 37 10.66 4.22 11.45
N ALA A 38 11.67 3.64 10.80
CA ALA A 38 11.57 3.12 9.44
C ALA A 38 10.46 2.06 9.33
N GLU A 39 10.44 1.08 10.22
CA GLU A 39 9.42 0.02 10.26
C GLU A 39 8.01 0.61 10.44
N SER A 40 7.85 1.53 11.39
CA SER A 40 6.55 2.15 11.69
C SER A 40 6.03 2.95 10.49
N VAL A 41 6.88 3.75 9.83
CA VAL A 41 6.47 4.55 8.67
C VAL A 41 6.16 3.66 7.46
N TYR A 42 6.95 2.60 7.25
CA TYR A 42 6.69 1.58 6.23
C TYR A 42 5.32 0.92 6.42
N TRP A 43 5.06 0.39 7.62
CA TRP A 43 3.79 -0.27 7.93
C TRP A 43 2.61 0.69 7.96
N MET A 44 2.77 1.91 8.46
CA MET A 44 1.73 2.94 8.40
C MET A 44 1.21 3.10 6.97
N SER A 45 2.12 3.37 6.04
CA SER A 45 1.77 3.60 4.63
C SER A 45 1.17 2.35 3.97
N ARG A 46 1.71 1.17 4.29
CA ARG A 46 1.20 -0.13 3.82
C ARG A 46 -0.25 -0.36 4.27
N GLN A 47 -0.56 -0.05 5.53
CA GLN A 47 -1.90 -0.25 6.10
C GLN A 47 -2.92 0.78 5.58
N VAL A 48 -2.51 2.03 5.33
CA VAL A 48 -3.38 3.03 4.67
C VAL A 48 -3.75 2.58 3.26
N GLU A 49 -2.77 2.08 2.49
CA GLU A 49 -3.03 1.56 1.15
C GLU A 49 -3.94 0.32 1.17
N ARG A 50 -3.76 -0.58 2.14
CA ARG A 50 -4.64 -1.75 2.33
C ARG A 50 -6.09 -1.36 2.60
N ALA A 51 -6.32 -0.41 3.50
CA ALA A 51 -7.65 0.11 3.80
C ALA A 51 -8.33 0.68 2.53
N GLU A 52 -7.57 1.37 1.70
CA GLU A 52 -8.06 1.95 0.45
C GLU A 52 -8.39 0.90 -0.62
N ASN A 53 -7.56 -0.14 -0.75
CA ASN A 53 -7.81 -1.26 -1.66
C ASN A 53 -9.11 -1.98 -1.29
N ILE A 54 -9.34 -2.22 0.01
CA ILE A 54 -10.59 -2.83 0.52
C ILE A 54 -11.79 -1.95 0.19
N ALA A 55 -11.71 -0.65 0.48
CA ALA A 55 -12.79 0.28 0.18
C ALA A 55 -13.14 0.25 -1.30
N ARG A 56 -12.13 0.24 -2.18
CA ARG A 56 -12.37 0.15 -3.62
C ARG A 56 -13.05 -1.15 -4.03
N PHE A 57 -12.64 -2.30 -3.50
CA PHE A 57 -13.31 -3.56 -3.84
C PHE A 57 -14.80 -3.50 -3.49
N LEU A 58 -15.11 -3.04 -2.28
CA LEU A 58 -16.49 -2.93 -1.83
C LEU A 58 -17.28 -1.91 -2.67
N GLU A 59 -16.69 -0.76 -2.99
CA GLU A 59 -17.30 0.27 -3.84
C GLU A 59 -17.63 -0.26 -5.24
N VAL A 60 -16.64 -0.86 -5.91
CA VAL A 60 -16.80 -1.41 -7.26
C VAL A 60 -17.83 -2.53 -7.27
N THR A 61 -17.80 -3.44 -6.30
CA THR A 61 -18.76 -4.54 -6.18
C THR A 61 -20.18 -4.04 -5.93
N LEU A 62 -20.35 -3.06 -5.04
CA LEU A 62 -21.66 -2.47 -4.77
C LEU A 62 -22.24 -1.78 -6.02
N ASN A 63 -21.42 -1.04 -6.77
CA ASN A 63 -21.86 -0.43 -8.03
C ASN A 63 -22.17 -1.48 -9.10
N LEU A 64 -21.34 -2.52 -9.21
CA LEU A 64 -21.53 -3.61 -10.15
C LEU A 64 -22.89 -4.32 -9.96
N ILE A 65 -23.31 -4.53 -8.71
CA ILE A 65 -24.57 -5.20 -8.38
C ILE A 65 -25.80 -4.38 -8.81
N LEU A 66 -25.70 -3.05 -8.83
CA LEU A 66 -26.79 -2.17 -9.30
C LEU A 66 -27.01 -2.29 -10.82
N ASP A 67 -25.94 -2.56 -11.57
CA ASP A 67 -25.95 -2.63 -13.04
C ASP A 67 -26.20 -4.06 -13.58
N GLN A 68 -26.14 -5.09 -12.72
CA GLN A 68 -26.30 -6.48 -13.13
C GLN A 68 -27.74 -7.00 -13.00
N PRO A 69 -28.21 -7.83 -13.96
CA PRO A 69 -29.40 -8.65 -13.75
C PRO A 69 -29.20 -9.59 -12.55
N GLU A 70 -30.23 -9.78 -11.72
CA GLU A 70 -30.16 -10.67 -10.55
C GLU A 70 -29.64 -12.08 -10.94
N ASN A 71 -28.68 -12.60 -10.15
CA ASN A 71 -28.14 -13.96 -10.22
C ASN A 71 -27.26 -14.32 -11.44
N LEU A 72 -26.71 -13.34 -12.18
CA LEU A 72 -25.85 -13.65 -13.33
C LEU A 72 -24.44 -14.12 -12.93
N VAL A 73 -23.84 -13.48 -11.91
CA VAL A 73 -22.48 -13.75 -11.42
C VAL A 73 -22.50 -13.61 -9.90
N ASP A 74 -21.71 -14.43 -9.19
CA ASP A 74 -21.45 -14.22 -7.76
C ASP A 74 -20.46 -13.04 -7.57
N PRO A 75 -20.90 -11.90 -7.02
CA PRO A 75 -20.05 -10.73 -6.90
C PRO A 75 -19.29 -10.68 -5.56
N TRP A 76 -19.56 -11.59 -4.62
CA TRP A 76 -19.08 -11.53 -3.23
C TRP A 76 -17.96 -12.52 -2.93
N SER A 77 -18.05 -13.76 -3.44
CA SER A 77 -16.98 -14.77 -3.21
C SER A 77 -15.58 -14.30 -3.68
N PRO A 78 -15.43 -13.64 -4.85
CA PRO A 78 -14.14 -13.13 -5.29
C PRO A 78 -13.46 -12.18 -4.29
N LEU A 79 -14.25 -11.41 -3.55
CA LEU A 79 -13.73 -10.44 -2.59
C LEU A 79 -13.09 -11.11 -1.37
N VAL A 80 -13.63 -12.24 -0.93
CA VAL A 80 -13.03 -13.06 0.12
C VAL A 80 -11.75 -13.72 -0.41
N GLN A 81 -11.78 -14.26 -1.63
CA GLN A 81 -10.66 -14.97 -2.23
C GLN A 81 -9.43 -14.08 -2.47
N VAL A 82 -9.61 -12.79 -2.81
CA VAL A 82 -8.48 -11.84 -2.93
C VAL A 82 -7.69 -11.69 -1.62
N THR A 83 -8.32 -11.96 -0.48
CA THR A 83 -7.64 -11.90 0.83
C THR A 83 -6.70 -13.08 1.07
N ALA A 84 -6.99 -14.24 0.48
CA ALA A 84 -6.39 -15.53 0.82
C ALA A 84 -6.60 -15.93 2.30
N ASP A 85 -7.69 -15.48 2.92
CA ASP A 85 -8.09 -15.76 4.31
C ASP A 85 -9.51 -16.39 4.38
N GLU A 86 -9.85 -17.25 3.42
CA GLU A 86 -11.17 -17.90 3.30
C GLU A 86 -11.55 -18.69 4.55
N GLU A 87 -10.59 -19.39 5.18
CA GLU A 87 -10.84 -20.18 6.40
C GLU A 87 -11.37 -19.30 7.55
N TRP A 88 -10.79 -18.10 7.73
CA TRP A 88 -11.24 -17.14 8.73
C TRP A 88 -12.67 -16.68 8.43
N PHE A 89 -12.96 -16.40 7.16
CA PHE A 89 -14.28 -15.97 6.73
C PHE A 89 -15.33 -17.05 6.96
N GLU A 90 -15.06 -18.29 6.52
CA GLU A 90 -15.99 -19.41 6.62
C GLU A 90 -16.32 -19.74 8.08
N GLU A 91 -15.32 -19.74 8.97
CA GLU A 91 -15.51 -20.04 10.39
C GLU A 91 -16.44 -19.03 11.08
N LYS A 92 -16.30 -17.73 10.76
CA LYS A 92 -17.01 -16.65 11.47
C LYS A 92 -18.30 -16.19 10.78
N TYR A 93 -18.36 -16.22 9.46
CA TYR A 93 -19.44 -15.63 8.65
C TYR A 93 -20.20 -16.63 7.78
N GLY A 94 -19.57 -17.75 7.40
CA GLY A 94 -20.17 -18.79 6.57
C GLY A 94 -20.34 -18.36 5.11
N LYS A 95 -21.49 -17.78 4.73
CA LYS A 95 -21.80 -17.48 3.33
C LYS A 95 -21.27 -16.10 2.89
N PRO A 96 -20.60 -15.98 1.71
CA PRO A 96 -20.21 -14.71 1.14
C PRO A 96 -21.43 -13.99 0.53
N ASP A 97 -22.15 -13.26 1.38
CA ASP A 97 -23.17 -12.29 0.95
C ASP A 97 -22.71 -10.85 1.26
N SER A 98 -23.49 -9.87 0.79
CA SER A 98 -23.18 -8.44 0.95
C SER A 98 -22.86 -8.07 2.38
N ARG A 99 -23.70 -8.49 3.33
CA ARG A 99 -23.56 -8.13 4.74
C ARG A 99 -22.31 -8.76 5.34
N ASN A 100 -22.11 -10.05 5.09
CA ASN A 100 -20.99 -10.79 5.65
C ASN A 100 -19.65 -10.34 5.09
N VAL A 101 -19.54 -10.13 3.77
CA VAL A 101 -18.30 -9.67 3.13
C VAL A 101 -17.96 -8.25 3.53
N VAL A 102 -18.95 -7.35 3.59
CA VAL A 102 -18.74 -5.99 4.11
C VAL A 102 -18.28 -6.05 5.56
N GLN A 103 -18.95 -6.82 6.42
CA GLN A 103 -18.56 -6.91 7.82
C GLN A 103 -17.13 -7.45 7.96
N PHE A 104 -16.79 -8.52 7.27
CA PHE A 104 -15.45 -9.12 7.29
C PHE A 104 -14.36 -8.15 6.81
N LEU A 105 -14.51 -7.59 5.61
CA LEU A 105 -13.48 -6.77 4.99
C LEU A 105 -13.39 -5.37 5.60
N ALA A 106 -14.52 -4.75 5.94
CA ALA A 106 -14.53 -3.36 6.36
C ALA A 106 -14.47 -3.20 7.89
N PHE A 107 -15.23 -4.00 8.64
CA PHE A 107 -15.63 -3.64 10.01
C PHE A 107 -15.33 -4.71 11.08
N ASP A 108 -14.78 -5.87 10.73
CA ASP A 108 -14.34 -6.87 11.69
C ASP A 108 -13.10 -6.38 12.44
N ASP A 109 -13.27 -6.02 13.71
CA ASP A 109 -12.19 -5.49 14.54
C ASP A 109 -11.26 -6.56 15.13
N GLU A 110 -11.60 -7.84 14.94
CA GLU A 110 -10.75 -8.99 15.28
C GLU A 110 -9.92 -9.43 14.08
N TYR A 111 -10.42 -9.26 12.85
CA TYR A 111 -9.68 -9.56 11.63
C TYR A 111 -8.58 -8.50 11.40
N PRO A 112 -7.28 -8.86 11.42
CA PRO A 112 -6.19 -7.88 11.36
C PRO A 112 -6.11 -7.11 10.05
N ASN A 113 -6.64 -7.67 8.97
CA ASN A 113 -6.61 -7.08 7.63
C ASN A 113 -7.92 -6.38 7.25
N SER A 114 -8.86 -6.21 8.18
CA SER A 114 -10.05 -5.39 7.91
C SER A 114 -9.67 -3.92 7.78
N MET A 115 -10.48 -3.14 7.07
CA MET A 115 -10.27 -1.71 6.88
C MET A 115 -10.14 -0.96 8.21
N VAL A 116 -11.02 -1.24 9.20
CA VAL A 116 -10.93 -0.63 10.54
C VAL A 116 -9.65 -1.02 11.28
N SER A 117 -9.23 -2.29 11.18
CA SER A 117 -8.00 -2.78 11.81
C SER A 117 -6.75 -2.17 11.16
N CYS A 118 -6.72 -2.08 9.83
CA CYS A 118 -5.65 -1.42 9.09
C CYS A 118 -5.52 0.06 9.45
N LEU A 119 -6.62 0.81 9.50
CA LEU A 119 -6.58 2.22 9.89
C LEU A 119 -6.19 2.43 11.35
N ARG A 120 -6.61 1.54 12.25
CA ARG A 120 -6.17 1.53 13.65
C ARG A 120 -4.65 1.32 13.73
N ALA A 121 -4.12 0.32 13.02
CA ALA A 121 -2.68 0.04 12.98
C ALA A 121 -1.89 1.19 12.36
N ALA A 122 -2.38 1.77 11.25
CA ALA A 122 -1.76 2.92 10.61
C ALA A 122 -1.66 4.11 11.57
N ARG A 123 -2.74 4.42 12.29
CA ARG A 123 -2.77 5.51 13.27
C ARG A 123 -1.82 5.27 14.43
N GLU A 124 -1.74 4.05 14.97
CA GLU A 124 -0.81 3.74 16.06
C GLU A 124 0.66 3.84 15.62
N ASN A 125 0.99 3.37 14.42
CA ASN A 125 2.30 3.59 13.83
C ASN A 125 2.62 5.09 13.67
N ALA A 126 1.67 5.87 13.14
CA ALA A 126 1.81 7.31 12.99
C ALA A 126 2.01 8.03 14.33
N ARG A 127 1.36 7.56 15.40
CA ARG A 127 1.55 8.08 16.76
C ARG A 127 2.94 7.77 17.29
N GLY A 128 3.48 6.59 17.00
CA GLY A 128 4.83 6.18 17.36
C GLY A 128 5.92 7.02 16.69
N VAL A 129 5.66 7.55 15.49
CA VAL A 129 6.61 8.33 14.68
C VAL A 129 6.15 9.77 14.43
N ARG A 130 5.42 10.35 15.39
CA ARG A 130 4.83 11.69 15.24
C ARG A 130 5.85 12.78 14.87
N GLU A 131 7.08 12.65 15.34
CA GLU A 131 8.18 13.59 15.05
C GLU A 131 8.72 13.47 13.62
N THR A 132 8.53 12.33 12.96
CA THR A 132 8.90 12.10 11.56
C THR A 132 7.86 12.66 10.59
N LEU A 133 6.60 12.73 11.00
CA LEU A 133 5.50 13.17 10.15
C LEU A 133 5.28 14.69 10.25
N SER A 134 4.92 15.30 9.12
CA SER A 134 4.30 16.63 9.15
C SER A 134 3.01 16.60 9.98
N SER A 135 2.68 17.74 10.61
CA SER A 135 1.45 17.85 11.40
C SER A 135 0.22 17.59 10.55
N GLU A 136 0.21 18.08 9.33
CA GLU A 136 -0.90 17.94 8.38
C GLU A 136 -1.11 16.47 7.99
N ALA A 137 -0.05 15.72 7.68
CA ALA A 137 -0.18 14.31 7.32
C ALA A 137 -0.66 13.45 8.49
N PHE A 138 -0.19 13.75 9.71
CA PHE A 138 -0.64 13.07 10.92
C PHE A 138 -2.11 13.37 11.22
N GLU A 139 -2.49 14.66 11.20
CA GLU A 139 -3.86 15.09 11.47
C GLU A 139 -4.84 14.52 10.46
N GLN A 140 -4.49 14.50 9.17
CA GLN A 140 -5.33 13.92 8.12
C GLN A 140 -5.53 12.41 8.32
N LEU A 141 -4.49 11.67 8.73
CA LEU A 141 -4.64 10.24 9.05
C LEU A 141 -5.54 10.03 10.28
N ASN A 142 -5.41 10.88 11.30
CA ASN A 142 -6.26 10.82 12.48
C ASN A 142 -7.72 11.12 12.14
N GLN A 143 -7.99 12.12 11.30
CA GLN A 143 -9.32 12.42 10.77
C GLN A 143 -9.87 11.25 9.97
N PHE A 144 -9.06 10.63 9.12
CA PHE A 144 -9.45 9.47 8.33
C PHE A 144 -9.86 8.28 9.22
N TYR A 145 -9.07 7.98 10.25
CA TYR A 145 -9.39 6.95 11.23
C TYR A 145 -10.74 7.22 11.92
N HIS A 146 -10.99 8.45 12.38
CA HIS A 146 -12.25 8.80 13.03
C HIS A 146 -13.44 8.76 12.06
N PHE A 147 -13.27 9.22 10.82
CA PHE A 147 -14.31 9.14 9.78
C PHE A 147 -14.83 7.71 9.61
N VAL A 148 -13.93 6.73 9.51
CA VAL A 148 -14.34 5.32 9.36
C VAL A 148 -14.89 4.76 10.68
N GLY A 149 -14.26 5.07 11.81
CA GLY A 149 -14.70 4.60 13.13
C GLY A 149 -16.12 5.05 13.49
N ASP A 150 -16.44 6.32 13.22
CA ASP A 150 -17.74 6.92 13.54
C ASP A 150 -18.85 6.40 12.61
N ALA A 151 -18.52 6.12 11.35
CA ALA A 151 -19.46 5.60 10.36
C ALA A 151 -19.70 4.08 10.46
N SER A 152 -18.77 3.33 11.06
CA SER A 152 -18.77 1.85 11.08
C SER A 152 -20.11 1.22 11.47
N PRO A 153 -20.81 1.63 12.57
CA PRO A 153 -22.08 1.00 12.93
C PRO A 153 -23.18 1.16 11.87
N ALA A 154 -23.29 2.35 11.26
CA ALA A 154 -24.31 2.61 10.24
C ALA A 154 -23.95 1.96 8.91
N ALA A 155 -22.69 2.09 8.49
CA ALA A 155 -22.19 1.53 7.23
C ALA A 155 -22.15 -0.01 7.23
N ALA A 156 -22.00 -0.65 8.40
CA ALA A 156 -22.13 -2.09 8.55
C ALA A 156 -23.59 -2.58 8.43
N MET A 157 -24.56 -1.74 8.80
CA MET A 157 -25.99 -2.07 8.69
C MET A 157 -26.54 -1.83 7.28
N ASP A 158 -26.08 -0.76 6.62
CA ASP A 158 -26.52 -0.36 5.28
C ASP A 158 -25.31 0.09 4.44
N PRO A 159 -24.56 -0.86 3.84
CA PRO A 159 -23.37 -0.53 3.07
C PRO A 159 -23.75 0.13 1.74
N THR A 160 -23.21 1.32 1.51
CA THR A 160 -23.40 2.07 0.26
C THR A 160 -22.08 2.26 -0.47
N SER A 161 -22.10 2.24 -1.81
CA SER A 161 -20.91 2.55 -2.62
C SER A 161 -20.38 3.95 -2.32
N GLN A 162 -21.26 4.90 -1.99
CA GLN A 162 -20.89 6.27 -1.61
C GLN A 162 -19.96 6.32 -0.38
N PHE A 163 -20.23 5.54 0.66
CA PHE A 163 -19.37 5.49 1.84
C PHE A 163 -17.94 5.05 1.48
N PHE A 164 -17.81 4.00 0.67
CA PHE A 164 -16.51 3.47 0.26
C PHE A 164 -15.78 4.39 -0.73
N ASP A 165 -16.51 5.12 -1.59
CA ASP A 165 -15.94 6.20 -2.40
C ASP A 165 -15.39 7.33 -1.52
N ASP A 166 -16.10 7.69 -0.44
CA ASP A 166 -15.61 8.70 0.51
C ASP A 166 -14.38 8.23 1.30
N VAL A 167 -14.29 6.94 1.67
CA VAL A 167 -13.06 6.35 2.20
C VAL A 167 -11.90 6.50 1.21
N ARG A 168 -12.12 6.21 -0.08
CA ARG A 168 -11.09 6.40 -1.12
C ARG A 168 -10.65 7.86 -1.22
N LYS A 169 -11.58 8.81 -1.18
CA LYS A 169 -11.26 10.25 -1.17
C LYS A 169 -10.40 10.64 0.04
N GLN A 170 -10.66 10.08 1.22
CA GLN A 170 -9.82 10.33 2.41
C GLN A 170 -8.39 9.83 2.21
N THR A 171 -8.19 8.64 1.60
CA THR A 171 -6.84 8.16 1.29
C THR A 171 -6.13 9.02 0.24
N LEU A 172 -6.85 9.49 -0.79
CA LEU A 172 -6.29 10.40 -1.79
C LEU A 172 -5.88 11.74 -1.15
N LEU A 173 -6.72 12.28 -0.26
CA LEU A 173 -6.42 13.48 0.51
C LEU A 173 -5.19 13.27 1.39
N TRP A 174 -5.13 12.17 2.15
CA TRP A 174 -3.96 11.82 2.96
C TRP A 174 -2.69 11.70 2.11
N SER A 175 -2.75 10.98 0.99
CA SER A 175 -1.61 10.80 0.08
C SER A 175 -1.12 12.13 -0.50
N GLY A 176 -2.06 13.01 -0.88
CA GLY A 176 -1.75 14.34 -1.40
C GLY A 176 -1.12 15.25 -0.35
N VAL A 177 -1.65 15.25 0.87
CA VAL A 177 -1.05 15.96 2.02
C VAL A 177 0.34 15.42 2.30
N PHE A 178 0.48 14.10 2.49
CA PHE A 178 1.74 13.43 2.77
C PHE A 178 2.83 13.81 1.75
N ALA A 179 2.52 13.72 0.45
CA ALA A 179 3.47 14.07 -0.61
C ALA A 179 3.80 15.56 -0.69
N SER A 180 2.92 16.44 -0.21
CA SER A 180 3.09 17.90 -0.31
C SER A 180 3.77 18.52 0.90
N THR A 181 3.69 17.89 2.07
CA THR A 181 4.15 18.48 3.35
C THR A 181 5.33 17.77 3.97
N MET A 182 5.63 16.52 3.58
CA MET A 182 6.81 15.82 4.06
C MET A 182 8.04 16.09 3.19
N ALA A 183 9.19 16.24 3.83
CA ALA A 183 10.48 16.19 3.14
C ALA A 183 10.67 14.77 2.56
N GLN A 184 11.23 14.68 1.36
CA GLN A 184 11.60 13.39 0.75
C GLN A 184 12.90 12.87 1.35
N ASP A 185 12.87 12.57 2.64
CA ASP A 185 13.95 11.91 3.38
C ASP A 185 13.72 10.39 3.44
N SER A 186 14.58 9.66 4.16
CA SER A 186 14.45 8.22 4.31
C SER A 186 13.07 7.79 4.85
N GLY A 187 12.45 8.58 5.74
CA GLY A 187 11.12 8.28 6.25
C GLY A 187 10.06 8.30 5.14
N TRP A 188 10.09 9.33 4.29
CA TRP A 188 9.22 9.40 3.12
C TRP A 188 9.45 8.20 2.17
N HIS A 189 10.71 7.83 1.93
CA HIS A 189 11.03 6.70 1.06
C HIS A 189 10.58 5.35 1.63
N PHE A 190 10.69 5.13 2.95
CA PHE A 190 10.13 3.93 3.59
C PHE A 190 8.60 3.87 3.48
N ALA A 191 7.92 5.01 3.63
CA ALA A 191 6.47 5.09 3.38
C ALA A 191 6.13 4.75 1.93
N ASN A 192 6.89 5.30 0.97
CA ASN A 192 6.66 5.03 -0.44
C ASN A 192 6.89 3.55 -0.78
N LEU A 193 7.96 2.95 -0.25
CA LEU A 193 8.28 1.54 -0.42
C LEU A 193 7.13 0.64 0.07
N GLY A 194 6.63 0.86 1.28
CA GLY A 194 5.48 0.11 1.82
C GLY A 194 4.21 0.26 0.97
N ARG A 195 3.91 1.49 0.54
CA ARG A 195 2.77 1.81 -0.33
C ARG A 195 2.83 1.07 -1.66
N MET A 196 4.00 1.10 -2.32
CA MET A 196 4.18 0.50 -3.63
C MET A 196 4.15 -1.03 -3.58
N LEU A 197 4.76 -1.65 -2.57
CA LEU A 197 4.71 -3.10 -2.39
C LEU A 197 3.29 -3.59 -2.09
N GLU A 198 2.49 -2.87 -1.29
CA GLU A 198 1.08 -3.22 -1.08
C GLU A 198 0.26 -3.09 -2.37
N ARG A 199 0.48 -2.03 -3.16
CA ARG A 199 -0.20 -1.88 -4.46
C ARG A 199 0.13 -3.00 -5.43
N ALA A 200 1.41 -3.38 -5.52
CA ALA A 200 1.86 -4.46 -6.39
C ALA A 200 1.23 -5.80 -5.95
N ASP A 201 1.28 -6.11 -4.65
CA ASP A 201 0.66 -7.33 -4.08
C ASP A 201 -0.84 -7.36 -4.38
N LYS A 202 -1.58 -6.30 -4.06
CA LYS A 202 -3.03 -6.25 -4.28
C LYS A 202 -3.40 -6.29 -5.76
N THR A 203 -2.66 -5.60 -6.63
CA THR A 203 -2.88 -5.67 -8.08
C THR A 203 -2.69 -7.08 -8.62
N SER A 204 -1.67 -7.78 -8.13
CA SER A 204 -1.41 -9.17 -8.52
C SER A 204 -2.55 -10.10 -8.07
N ARG A 205 -3.02 -9.98 -6.82
CA ARG A 205 -4.15 -10.78 -6.29
C ARG A 205 -5.47 -10.50 -7.01
N ILE A 206 -5.75 -9.24 -7.37
CA ILE A 206 -6.93 -8.88 -8.18
C ILE A 206 -6.91 -9.61 -9.52
N LEU A 207 -5.74 -9.64 -10.17
CA LEU A 207 -5.57 -10.31 -11.45
C LEU A 207 -5.73 -11.83 -11.32
N ASP A 208 -5.19 -12.41 -10.24
CA ASP A 208 -5.23 -13.87 -10.00
C ASP A 208 -6.65 -14.40 -9.76
N VAL A 209 -7.46 -13.68 -8.97
CA VAL A 209 -8.81 -14.12 -8.60
C VAL A 209 -9.72 -14.30 -9.81
N LYS A 210 -9.57 -13.48 -10.86
CA LYS A 210 -10.33 -13.68 -12.11
C LYS A 210 -9.93 -14.97 -12.82
N TYR A 211 -8.65 -15.32 -12.81
CA TYR A 211 -8.15 -16.49 -13.54
C TYR A 211 -8.69 -17.81 -12.96
N PHE A 212 -8.88 -17.90 -11.64
CA PHE A 212 -9.44 -19.09 -11.00
C PHE A 212 -10.97 -19.11 -10.88
N ASN A 213 -11.61 -17.96 -10.66
CA ASN A 213 -13.03 -17.93 -10.27
C ASN A 213 -13.99 -17.57 -11.40
N LEU A 214 -13.52 -16.89 -12.45
CA LEU A 214 -14.38 -16.34 -13.50
C LEU A 214 -14.11 -16.91 -14.90
N LEU A 215 -13.08 -17.76 -15.06
CA LEU A 215 -12.90 -18.61 -16.24
C LEU A 215 -13.48 -20.06 -16.16
N PRO A 216 -14.41 -20.46 -15.26
CA PRO A 216 -14.85 -21.86 -15.23
C PRO A 216 -15.72 -22.24 -16.44
N ASN A 217 -16.33 -21.29 -17.14
CA ASN A 217 -17.10 -21.53 -18.35
C ASN A 217 -16.42 -20.90 -19.58
N LEU A 218 -15.76 -21.73 -20.38
CA LEU A 218 -15.27 -21.34 -21.72
C LEU A 218 -16.36 -20.70 -22.61
N ALA A 219 -17.63 -20.95 -22.29
CA ALA A 219 -18.79 -20.38 -22.98
C ALA A 219 -18.97 -18.87 -22.74
N ASP A 220 -18.44 -18.32 -21.64
CA ASP A 220 -18.60 -16.91 -21.28
C ASP A 220 -17.46 -16.03 -21.80
N VAL A 221 -16.37 -16.62 -22.30
CA VAL A 221 -15.22 -15.89 -22.85
C VAL A 221 -15.64 -15.03 -24.05
N GLY A 222 -15.33 -13.73 -23.99
CA GLY A 222 -15.71 -12.77 -25.03
C GLY A 222 -17.20 -12.41 -25.06
N THR A 223 -17.96 -12.77 -24.01
CA THR A 223 -19.33 -12.29 -23.82
C THR A 223 -19.35 -10.95 -23.07
N ALA A 224 -20.52 -10.30 -23.05
CA ALA A 224 -20.73 -9.09 -22.25
C ALA A 224 -20.48 -9.29 -20.74
N VAL A 225 -20.62 -10.54 -20.24
CA VAL A 225 -20.34 -10.88 -18.84
C VAL A 225 -18.83 -10.82 -18.57
N ASP A 226 -18.03 -11.35 -19.47
CA ASP A 226 -16.56 -11.32 -19.36
C ASP A 226 -16.03 -9.89 -19.47
N ASP A 227 -16.57 -9.09 -20.40
CA ASP A 227 -16.28 -7.65 -20.53
C ASP A 227 -16.60 -6.89 -19.24
N LEU A 228 -17.76 -7.17 -18.63
CA LEU A 228 -18.17 -6.55 -17.38
C LEU A 228 -17.23 -6.90 -16.23
N GLN A 229 -16.81 -8.17 -16.13
CA GLN A 229 -15.86 -8.61 -15.11
C GLN A 229 -14.47 -7.99 -15.29
N TRP A 230 -13.95 -7.92 -16.53
CA TRP A 230 -12.68 -7.23 -16.80
C TRP A 230 -12.78 -5.72 -16.51
N SER A 231 -13.93 -5.11 -16.81
CA SER A 231 -14.21 -3.72 -16.46
C SER A 231 -14.17 -3.52 -14.94
N ALA A 232 -14.79 -4.44 -14.18
CA ALA A 232 -14.77 -4.40 -12.72
C ALA A 232 -13.33 -4.51 -12.17
N LEU A 233 -12.48 -5.39 -12.71
CA LEU A 233 -11.07 -5.44 -12.30
C LEU A 233 -10.32 -4.15 -12.61
N LEU A 234 -10.51 -3.59 -13.81
CA LEU A 234 -9.91 -2.33 -14.19
C LEU A 234 -10.36 -1.19 -13.28
N LEU A 235 -11.63 -1.14 -12.90
CA LEU A 235 -12.16 -0.20 -11.91
C LEU A 235 -11.52 -0.44 -10.54
N ALA A 236 -11.33 -1.69 -10.13
CA ALA A 236 -10.69 -2.11 -8.88
C ALA A 236 -9.21 -1.71 -8.77
N ILE A 237 -8.56 -1.29 -9.86
CA ILE A 237 -7.24 -0.65 -9.82
C ILE A 237 -7.25 0.83 -10.23
N SER A 238 -8.43 1.43 -10.47
CA SER A 238 -8.61 2.77 -11.06
C SER A 238 -8.01 2.92 -12.47
N GLY A 239 -7.89 1.80 -13.18
CA GLY A 239 -7.26 1.70 -14.49
C GLY A 239 -8.22 1.79 -15.65
N PHE A 240 -9.54 1.74 -15.43
CA PHE A 240 -10.52 1.67 -16.52
C PHE A 240 -10.36 2.78 -17.57
N GLU A 241 -10.33 4.05 -17.15
CA GLU A 241 -10.19 5.16 -18.09
C GLU A 241 -8.82 5.19 -18.78
N ALA A 242 -7.75 4.87 -18.05
CA ALA A 242 -6.40 4.81 -18.59
C ALA A 242 -6.27 3.69 -19.64
N TYR A 243 -6.81 2.51 -19.34
CA TYR A 243 -6.89 1.40 -20.29
C TYR A 243 -7.72 1.78 -21.52
N ARG A 244 -8.92 2.36 -21.32
CA ARG A 244 -9.83 2.75 -22.42
C ARG A 244 -9.27 3.84 -23.33
N ARG A 245 -8.29 4.61 -22.86
CA ARG A 245 -7.56 5.60 -23.67
C ARG A 245 -6.67 4.93 -24.70
N ASP A 246 -6.01 3.84 -24.32
CA ASP A 246 -5.03 3.15 -25.16
C ASP A 246 -5.66 1.96 -25.91
N HIS A 247 -6.77 1.42 -25.40
CA HIS A 247 -7.47 0.25 -25.93
C HIS A 247 -8.98 0.49 -26.06
N HIS A 248 -9.51 0.35 -27.27
CA HIS A 248 -10.94 0.57 -27.56
C HIS A 248 -11.84 -0.61 -27.16
N GLN A 249 -11.29 -1.80 -26.98
CA GLN A 249 -11.99 -3.01 -26.58
C GLN A 249 -11.28 -3.66 -25.39
N ILE A 250 -12.03 -4.47 -24.65
CA ILE A 250 -11.45 -5.29 -23.58
C ILE A 250 -10.93 -6.55 -24.23
N GLU A 251 -9.61 -6.72 -24.18
CA GLU A 251 -8.93 -7.90 -24.70
C GLU A 251 -8.07 -8.45 -23.56
N ILE A 252 -8.21 -9.74 -23.26
CA ILE A 252 -7.56 -10.38 -22.10
C ILE A 252 -6.08 -10.05 -22.07
N GLU A 253 -5.38 -10.27 -23.18
CA GLU A 253 -3.95 -10.00 -23.31
C GLU A 253 -3.60 -8.54 -23.00
N LYS A 254 -4.41 -7.57 -23.44
CA LYS A 254 -4.17 -6.15 -23.19
C LYS A 254 -4.46 -5.74 -21.76
N VAL A 255 -5.49 -6.31 -21.14
CA VAL A 255 -5.77 -6.07 -19.72
C VAL A 255 -4.65 -6.64 -18.86
N VAL A 256 -4.20 -7.85 -19.17
CA VAL A 256 -3.06 -8.48 -18.49
C VAL A 256 -1.80 -7.64 -18.63
N ASP A 257 -1.46 -7.23 -19.85
CA ASP A 257 -0.30 -6.37 -20.11
C ASP A 257 -0.41 -5.06 -19.33
N PHE A 258 -1.61 -4.47 -19.27
CA PHE A 258 -1.88 -3.26 -18.50
C PHE A 258 -1.63 -3.44 -16.99
N PHE A 259 -2.08 -4.55 -16.41
CA PHE A 259 -1.89 -4.85 -14.99
C PHE A 259 -0.42 -5.16 -14.66
N LEU A 260 0.25 -5.96 -15.48
CA LEU A 260 1.59 -6.47 -15.18
C LEU A 260 2.69 -5.48 -15.57
N PHE A 261 2.64 -4.95 -16.80
CA PHE A 261 3.80 -4.38 -17.49
C PHE A 261 3.69 -2.90 -17.82
N ASN A 262 2.51 -2.28 -17.70
CA ASN A 262 2.35 -0.85 -18.01
C ASN A 262 3.30 0.00 -17.18
N ARG A 263 4.18 0.79 -17.79
CA ARG A 263 5.21 1.54 -17.05
C ARG A 263 4.71 2.85 -16.44
N SER A 264 3.60 3.37 -16.95
CA SER A 264 3.09 4.71 -16.64
C SER A 264 1.89 4.69 -15.70
N PHE A 265 1.21 3.55 -15.55
CA PHE A 265 0.03 3.44 -14.71
C PHE A 265 0.40 3.20 -13.24
N PRO A 266 -0.01 4.07 -12.29
CA PRO A 266 0.48 4.03 -10.90
C PRO A 266 0.19 2.77 -10.08
N ARG A 267 -0.67 1.88 -10.58
CA ARG A 267 -1.01 0.61 -9.93
C ARG A 267 -0.57 -0.62 -10.70
N SER A 268 -0.01 -0.48 -11.90
CA SER A 268 0.57 -1.67 -12.55
C SER A 268 1.72 -2.20 -11.70
N ILE A 269 1.93 -3.51 -11.74
CA ILE A 269 2.96 -4.17 -10.94
C ILE A 269 4.34 -3.60 -11.30
N HIS A 270 4.66 -3.50 -12.60
CA HIS A 270 5.93 -2.91 -13.04
C HIS A 270 6.13 -1.49 -12.48
N HIS A 271 5.14 -0.61 -12.54
CA HIS A 271 5.29 0.75 -12.03
C HIS A 271 5.54 0.77 -10.53
N CYS A 272 4.76 -0.02 -9.77
CA CYS A 272 4.92 -0.13 -8.33
C CYS A 272 6.30 -0.66 -7.95
N ILE A 273 6.77 -1.74 -8.58
CA ILE A 273 8.10 -2.31 -8.32
C ILE A 273 9.21 -1.31 -8.69
N ALA A 274 9.09 -0.60 -9.82
CA ALA A 274 10.07 0.42 -10.20
C ALA A 274 10.11 1.60 -9.19
N SER A 275 8.95 2.03 -8.67
CA SER A 275 8.87 3.10 -7.67
C SER A 275 9.38 2.65 -6.30
N ALA A 276 9.10 1.41 -5.91
CA ALA A 276 9.68 0.76 -4.74
C ALA A 276 11.22 0.74 -4.85
N ASN A 277 11.74 0.31 -6.00
CA ASN A 277 13.19 0.20 -6.21
C ASN A 277 13.90 1.55 -6.17
N TRP A 278 13.30 2.57 -6.79
CA TRP A 278 13.81 3.93 -6.67
C TRP A 278 13.89 4.39 -5.21
N SER A 279 12.84 4.18 -4.40
CA SER A 279 12.87 4.57 -2.99
C SER A 279 13.88 3.79 -2.16
N LEU A 280 14.05 2.50 -2.45
CA LEU A 280 15.09 1.70 -1.80
C LEU A 280 16.50 2.22 -2.13
N GLY A 281 16.75 2.58 -3.40
CA GLY A 281 18.02 3.19 -3.82
C GLY A 281 18.33 4.51 -3.11
N GLU A 282 17.33 5.35 -2.84
CA GLU A 282 17.52 6.59 -2.06
C GLU A 282 17.80 6.31 -0.58
N ILE A 283 17.14 5.31 0.01
CA ILE A 283 17.40 4.84 1.38
C ILE A 283 18.84 4.30 1.50
N GLU A 284 19.29 3.53 0.50
CA GLU A 284 20.65 2.97 0.45
C GLU A 284 21.71 4.05 0.32
N GLN A 285 21.51 5.03 -0.56
CA GLN A 285 22.42 6.17 -0.71
C GLN A 285 22.53 6.99 0.58
N ALA A 286 21.42 7.19 1.30
CA ALA A 286 21.41 7.90 2.58
C ALA A 286 22.08 7.07 3.71
N SER A 287 21.99 5.74 3.63
CA SER A 287 22.60 4.82 4.59
C SER A 287 24.09 4.64 4.27
N SER A 288 24.98 5.38 4.92
CA SER A 288 26.45 5.27 4.70
C SER A 288 27.09 3.93 5.15
N SER A 289 26.32 2.86 5.29
CA SER A 289 26.75 1.55 5.76
C SER A 289 27.11 0.61 4.61
N ASN A 290 28.32 0.05 4.61
CA ASN A 290 28.73 -1.05 3.73
C ASN A 290 28.13 -2.41 4.15
N MET A 291 26.87 -2.43 4.58
CA MET A 291 26.18 -3.69 4.91
C MET A 291 25.77 -4.39 3.61
N ASN A 292 26.02 -5.70 3.54
CA ASN A 292 25.51 -6.53 2.46
C ASN A 292 24.00 -6.72 2.68
N ARG A 293 23.20 -5.86 2.05
CA ARG A 293 21.74 -5.93 2.06
C ARG A 293 21.24 -6.81 0.93
N THR A 294 20.12 -7.47 1.15
CA THR A 294 19.53 -8.44 0.22
C THR A 294 18.27 -7.94 -0.47
N ALA A 295 17.56 -6.97 0.12
CA ALA A 295 16.33 -6.43 -0.44
C ALA A 295 16.55 -5.77 -1.81
N GLY A 296 17.61 -4.98 -1.96
CA GLY A 296 17.97 -4.30 -3.22
C GLY A 296 18.13 -5.26 -4.39
N PRO A 297 19.03 -6.25 -4.28
CA PRO A 297 19.21 -7.26 -5.33
C PRO A 297 17.94 -8.03 -5.73
N ILE A 298 17.08 -8.39 -4.76
CA ILE A 298 15.81 -9.11 -5.06
C ILE A 298 14.85 -8.19 -5.82
N LEU A 299 14.77 -6.92 -5.41
CA LEU A 299 13.90 -5.93 -6.04
C LEU A 299 14.37 -5.57 -7.45
N ASP A 300 15.68 -5.46 -7.67
CA ASP A 300 16.31 -5.30 -8.98
C ASP A 300 15.99 -6.47 -9.91
N GLU A 301 16.07 -7.71 -9.40
CA GLU A 301 15.77 -8.93 -10.17
C GLU A 301 14.31 -8.94 -10.64
N LEU A 302 13.36 -8.69 -9.73
CA LEU A 302 11.93 -8.63 -10.06
C LEU A 302 11.64 -7.48 -11.05
N GLN A 303 12.22 -6.29 -10.84
CA GLN A 303 12.06 -5.17 -11.77
C GLN A 303 12.61 -5.53 -13.15
N HIS A 304 13.79 -6.14 -13.23
CA HIS A 304 14.41 -6.55 -14.48
C HIS A 304 13.54 -7.57 -15.21
N ARG A 305 13.01 -8.57 -14.49
CA ARG A 305 12.10 -9.59 -15.03
C ARG A 305 10.86 -8.94 -15.63
N LEU A 306 10.16 -8.10 -14.86
CA LEU A 306 8.96 -7.39 -15.32
C LEU A 306 9.23 -6.46 -16.53
N ALA A 307 10.43 -5.88 -16.62
CA ALA A 307 10.79 -4.97 -17.70
C ALA A 307 11.07 -5.68 -19.05
N HIS A 308 11.35 -6.98 -19.03
CA HIS A 308 11.80 -7.76 -20.19
C HIS A 308 10.88 -8.93 -20.56
N THR A 309 9.92 -9.29 -19.70
CA THR A 309 8.88 -10.27 -20.03
C THR A 309 7.83 -9.64 -20.95
N GLN A 310 7.44 -10.39 -21.98
CA GLN A 310 6.28 -10.06 -22.82
C GLN A 310 5.02 -10.74 -22.29
N VAL A 311 3.85 -10.15 -22.54
CA VAL A 311 2.57 -10.68 -22.04
C VAL A 311 2.27 -12.08 -22.57
N GLU A 312 2.68 -12.39 -23.79
CA GLU A 312 2.53 -13.70 -24.40
C GLU A 312 3.31 -14.78 -23.63
N GLU A 313 4.49 -14.43 -23.09
CA GLU A 313 5.29 -15.34 -22.27
C GLU A 313 4.61 -15.62 -20.92
N ALA A 314 4.06 -14.58 -20.29
CA ALA A 314 3.32 -14.71 -19.03
C ALA A 314 2.05 -15.57 -19.21
N LEU A 315 1.32 -15.37 -20.32
CA LEU A 315 0.14 -16.16 -20.65
C LEU A 315 0.49 -17.61 -21.01
N ALA A 316 1.55 -17.84 -21.79
CA ALA A 316 1.97 -19.18 -22.22
C ALA A 316 2.50 -20.03 -21.06
N GLY A 317 3.19 -19.41 -20.08
CA GLY A 317 3.66 -20.07 -18.86
C GLY A 317 2.56 -20.34 -17.83
N GLY A 318 1.36 -19.79 -18.06
CA GLY A 318 0.23 -19.81 -17.14
C GLY A 318 0.17 -18.55 -16.29
N MET A 319 -0.95 -17.82 -16.42
CA MET A 319 -1.15 -16.54 -15.72
C MET A 319 -1.01 -16.67 -14.21
N HIS A 320 -1.70 -17.65 -13.62
CA HIS A 320 -1.66 -17.86 -12.18
C HIS A 320 -0.22 -18.12 -11.71
N GLN A 321 0.51 -19.00 -12.38
CA GLN A 321 1.90 -19.31 -12.04
C GLN A 321 2.80 -18.07 -12.13
N PHE A 322 2.57 -17.20 -13.13
CA PHE A 322 3.29 -15.95 -13.23
C PHE A 322 2.98 -15.02 -12.06
N VAL A 323 1.70 -14.84 -11.74
CA VAL A 323 1.24 -13.95 -10.66
C VAL A 323 1.69 -14.45 -9.28
N ASP A 324 1.57 -15.75 -9.02
CA ASP A 324 2.05 -16.40 -7.79
C ASP A 324 3.57 -16.22 -7.61
N SER A 325 4.34 -16.32 -8.70
CA SER A 325 5.79 -16.04 -8.66
C SER A 325 6.09 -14.58 -8.26
N VAL A 326 5.30 -13.62 -8.77
CA VAL A 326 5.42 -12.20 -8.41
C VAL A 326 5.06 -11.99 -6.95
N GLN A 327 3.97 -12.58 -6.46
CA GLN A 327 3.55 -12.51 -5.05
C GLN A 327 4.62 -13.07 -4.12
N SER A 328 5.19 -14.22 -4.47
CA SER A 328 6.27 -14.86 -3.73
C SER A 328 7.52 -13.98 -3.66
N GLU A 329 7.90 -13.31 -4.75
CA GLU A 329 9.03 -12.38 -4.76
C GLU A 329 8.75 -11.11 -3.93
N ILE A 330 7.53 -10.55 -3.99
CA ILE A 330 7.12 -9.42 -3.14
C ILE A 330 7.20 -9.79 -1.65
N ASN A 331 6.78 -11.00 -1.28
CA ASN A 331 6.91 -11.49 0.10
C ASN A 331 8.37 -11.61 0.53
N ARG A 332 9.23 -12.17 -0.33
CA ARG A 332 10.69 -12.26 -0.08
C ARG A 332 11.33 -10.88 0.07
N ILE A 333 10.91 -9.89 -0.71
CA ILE A 333 11.35 -8.49 -0.55
C ILE A 333 10.94 -7.96 0.83
N GLY A 334 9.69 -8.19 1.25
CA GLY A 334 9.22 -7.80 2.58
C GLY A 334 10.02 -8.41 3.72
N GLU A 335 10.35 -9.70 3.63
CA GLU A 335 11.20 -10.40 4.60
C GLU A 335 12.63 -9.84 4.63
N ALA A 336 13.22 -9.61 3.44
CA ALA A 336 14.55 -9.03 3.30
C ALA A 336 14.62 -7.61 3.88
N LEU A 337 13.60 -6.77 3.64
CA LEU A 337 13.51 -5.44 4.27
C LEU A 337 13.45 -5.53 5.79
N GLY A 338 12.71 -6.51 6.31
CA GLY A 338 12.69 -6.82 7.74
C GLY A 338 14.09 -7.07 8.30
N GLN A 339 14.87 -7.91 7.63
CA GLN A 339 16.24 -8.26 8.06
C GLN A 339 17.24 -7.11 7.87
N ASP A 340 17.15 -6.40 6.75
CA ASP A 340 18.13 -5.38 6.35
C ASP A 340 17.94 -4.05 7.09
N TYR A 341 16.70 -3.70 7.47
CA TYR A 341 16.34 -2.37 7.94
C TYR A 341 15.54 -2.31 9.24
N PHE A 342 14.80 -3.36 9.61
CA PHE A 342 13.87 -3.32 10.76
C PHE A 342 14.38 -4.12 11.96
N GLN A 343 15.17 -5.16 11.71
CA GLN A 343 15.82 -5.94 12.76
C GLN A 343 17.09 -5.24 13.25
N ILE A 344 17.18 -5.07 14.57
CA ILE A 344 18.39 -4.59 15.22
C ILE A 344 19.43 -5.70 15.10
N SER A 345 20.56 -5.42 14.43
CA SER A 345 21.73 -6.29 14.54
C SER A 345 22.27 -6.17 15.97
N VAL A 346 21.83 -7.05 16.86
CA VAL A 346 22.45 -7.21 18.18
C VAL A 346 23.81 -7.87 17.93
N ASN A 347 24.83 -7.04 17.65
CA ASN A 347 26.21 -7.52 17.67
C ASN A 347 26.48 -8.07 19.07
N SER A 348 26.66 -9.39 19.13
CA SER A 348 27.06 -10.14 20.34
C SER A 348 28.53 -9.91 20.67
#